data_AF-A0A533RS72-F1
#
_entry.id   AF-A0A533RS72-F1
#
_cell.length_a   1.000
_cell.length_b   1.000
_cell.length_c   1.000
_cell.angle_alpha   90.00
_cell.angle_beta   90.00
_cell.angle_gamma   90.00
#
_symmetry.space_group_name_H-M   'P 1'
#
loop_
_entity.id
_entity.type
_entity.pdbx_description
1 polymer ?
#
loop_
_entity_poly.entity_id
_entity_poly.type
_entity_poly.pdbx_seq_one_letter_code
_entity_poly.pdbx_strand_id
1 'polypeptide(L)'
;LRSVLKMIRDRIPVEEAQEFLIPGGSFKVDRLVALVKAGTIRDAVKQLAGTPYEFLGKVPEEYFRQEKISVFEKELERYLVRKGIDCFLGDPLSISIAIGYIWAKFTEVTNIRIIARLKMADVAEKIIREELVHV
;
A
#
# COMPACT_ATOMS: atom_id res chain seq x y z
N LEU A 1 -9.22 -0.41 -1.67
CA LEU A 1 -8.25 -0.93 -2.68
C LEU A 1 -7.49 -2.15 -2.20
N ARG A 2 -6.75 -2.10 -1.08
CA ARG A 2 -6.03 -3.27 -0.54
C ARG A 2 -6.93 -4.51 -0.42
N SER A 3 -8.10 -4.38 0.19
CA SER A 3 -9.07 -5.47 0.32
C SER A 3 -9.57 -5.99 -1.03
N VAL A 4 -9.86 -5.10 -1.98
CA VAL A 4 -10.27 -5.47 -3.35
C VAL A 4 -9.21 -6.32 -4.04
N LEU A 5 -7.93 -5.94 -3.95
CA LEU A 5 -6.84 -6.72 -4.55
C LEU A 5 -6.72 -8.12 -3.92
N LYS A 6 -6.90 -8.24 -2.59
CA LYS A 6 -6.95 -9.54 -1.91
C LYS A 6 -8.12 -10.39 -2.39
N MET A 7 -9.32 -9.82 -2.47
CA MET A 7 -10.52 -10.51 -2.95
C MET A 7 -10.34 -11.07 -4.36
N ILE A 8 -9.70 -10.31 -5.26
CA ILE A 8 -9.40 -10.75 -6.62
C ILE A 8 -8.45 -11.96 -6.63
N ARG A 9 -7.35 -11.92 -5.86
CA ARG A 9 -6.43 -13.07 -5.74
C ARG A 9 -7.10 -14.29 -5.12
N ASP A 10 -7.89 -14.07 -4.07
CA ASP A 10 -8.58 -15.14 -3.34
C ASP A 10 -9.82 -15.65 -4.10
N ARG A 11 -10.12 -15.07 -5.27
CA ARG A 11 -11.25 -15.40 -6.15
C ARG A 11 -12.60 -15.39 -5.42
N ILE A 12 -12.76 -14.42 -4.53
CA ILE A 12 -14.00 -14.24 -3.78
C ILE A 12 -15.11 -13.82 -4.76
N PRO A 13 -16.28 -14.48 -4.73
CA PRO A 13 -17.41 -14.11 -5.57
C PRO A 13 -17.85 -12.68 -5.28
N VAL A 14 -18.37 -12.00 -6.31
CA VAL A 14 -18.65 -10.56 -6.25
C VAL A 14 -19.73 -10.23 -5.23
N GLU A 15 -20.69 -11.13 -5.08
CA GLU A 15 -21.82 -11.06 -4.16
C GLU A 15 -21.33 -11.05 -2.71
N GLU A 16 -20.38 -11.92 -2.38
CA GLU A 16 -19.75 -11.98 -1.05
C GLU A 16 -18.78 -10.80 -0.84
N ALA A 17 -18.04 -10.43 -1.89
CA ALA A 17 -17.10 -9.30 -1.82
C ALA A 17 -17.80 -7.99 -1.45
N GLN A 18 -19.04 -7.77 -1.90
CA GLN A 18 -19.83 -6.58 -1.58
C GLN A 18 -20.02 -6.37 -0.08
N GLU A 19 -20.19 -7.45 0.68
CA GLU A 19 -20.42 -7.37 2.14
C GLU A 19 -19.18 -6.84 2.89
N PHE A 20 -17.99 -7.04 2.33
CA PHE A 20 -16.73 -6.60 2.91
C PHE A 20 -16.24 -5.23 2.39
N LEU A 21 -16.97 -4.60 1.46
CA LEU A 21 -16.63 -3.28 0.95
C LEU A 21 -17.15 -2.19 1.88
N ILE A 22 -16.22 -1.44 2.45
CA ILE A 22 -16.54 -0.32 3.35
C ILE A 22 -16.87 0.92 2.51
N PRO A 23 -18.02 1.58 2.74
CA PRO A 23 -18.35 2.84 2.08
C PRO A 23 -17.41 3.97 2.55
N GLY A 24 -17.02 4.85 1.64
CA GLY A 24 -16.19 6.02 1.94
C GLY A 24 -14.94 6.12 1.07
N GLY A 25 -14.11 7.14 1.34
CA GLY A 25 -12.92 7.44 0.55
C GLY A 25 -13.25 8.03 -0.82
N SER A 26 -12.31 7.92 -1.76
CA SER A 26 -12.41 8.52 -3.10
C SER A 26 -13.22 7.70 -4.10
N PHE A 27 -13.60 6.45 -3.77
CA PHE A 27 -14.34 5.56 -4.65
C PHE A 27 -15.68 5.16 -4.05
N LYS A 28 -16.74 5.24 -4.85
CA LYS A 28 -18.04 4.67 -4.50
C LYS A 28 -17.96 3.14 -4.49
N VAL A 29 -18.82 2.50 -3.71
CA VAL A 29 -18.90 1.03 -3.60
C VAL A 29 -19.08 0.39 -4.98
N ASP A 30 -19.93 0.94 -5.85
CA ASP A 30 -20.13 0.43 -7.22
C ASP A 30 -18.84 0.34 -8.04
N ARG A 31 -17.95 1.32 -7.87
CA ARG A 31 -16.65 1.34 -8.55
C ARG A 31 -15.70 0.30 -7.96
N LEU A 32 -15.76 0.05 -6.65
CA LEU A 32 -15.00 -1.02 -6.00
C LEU A 32 -15.49 -2.40 -6.45
N VAL A 33 -16.81 -2.58 -6.60
CA VAL A 33 -17.42 -3.79 -7.16
C VAL A 33 -16.98 -4.00 -8.61
N ALA A 34 -16.94 -2.95 -9.43
CA ALA A 34 -16.44 -3.04 -10.80
C ALA A 34 -14.97 -3.50 -10.88
N LEU A 35 -14.15 -3.08 -9.91
CA LEU A 35 -12.77 -3.56 -9.81
C LEU A 35 -12.69 -5.04 -9.43
N VAL A 36 -13.53 -5.52 -8.50
CA VAL A 36 -13.59 -6.96 -8.16
C VAL A 36 -14.04 -7.78 -9.37
N LYS A 37 -15.05 -7.28 -10.11
CA LYS A 37 -15.55 -7.91 -11.36
C LYS A 37 -14.51 -8.04 -12.46
N ALA A 38 -13.43 -7.24 -12.42
CA ALA A 38 -12.34 -7.34 -13.38
C ALA A 38 -11.63 -8.71 -13.34
N GLY A 39 -11.73 -9.44 -12.22
CA GLY A 39 -11.28 -10.83 -12.08
C GLY A 39 -9.77 -11.04 -12.03
N THR A 40 -8.96 -10.12 -12.54
CA THR A 40 -7.49 -10.15 -12.45
C THR A 40 -6.94 -8.86 -11.85
N ILE A 41 -5.83 -8.96 -11.11
CA ILE A 41 -5.14 -7.79 -10.54
C ILE A 41 -4.73 -6.82 -11.66
N ARG A 42 -4.32 -7.35 -12.81
CA ARG A 42 -3.91 -6.57 -13.98
C ARG A 42 -5.04 -5.70 -14.50
N ASP A 43 -6.22 -6.29 -14.71
CA ASP A 43 -7.34 -5.55 -15.27
C ASP A 43 -7.95 -4.58 -14.27
N ALA A 44 -7.94 -4.92 -12.97
CA ALA A 44 -8.29 -3.99 -11.91
C ALA A 44 -7.34 -2.76 -11.89
N VAL A 45 -6.02 -2.97 -12.01
CA VAL A 45 -5.05 -1.85 -12.05
C VAL A 45 -5.23 -0.99 -13.31
N LYS A 46 -5.55 -1.58 -14.46
CA LYS A 46 -5.88 -0.80 -15.67
C LYS A 46 -7.07 0.13 -15.46
N GLN A 47 -8.11 -0.32 -14.74
CA GLN A 47 -9.27 0.52 -14.42
C GLN A 47 -8.97 1.67 -13.43
N LEU A 48 -7.79 1.63 -12.77
CA LEU A 48 -7.30 2.71 -11.92
C LEU A 48 -6.55 3.81 -12.68
N ALA A 49 -6.36 3.66 -14.00
CA ALA A 49 -5.78 4.72 -14.82
C ALA A 49 -6.59 6.03 -14.71
N GLY A 50 -5.89 7.17 -14.62
CA GLY A 50 -6.51 8.48 -14.42
C GLY A 50 -7.02 8.74 -13.00
N THR A 51 -6.74 7.84 -12.05
CA THR A 51 -6.97 8.07 -10.62
C THR A 51 -5.64 8.32 -9.91
N PRO A 52 -5.65 8.85 -8.67
CA PRO A 52 -4.43 8.98 -7.87
C PRO A 52 -3.68 7.65 -7.61
N TYR A 53 -4.29 6.50 -7.95
CA TYR A 53 -3.74 5.17 -7.78
C TYR A 53 -3.12 4.58 -9.06
N GLU A 54 -2.99 5.36 -10.13
CA GLU A 54 -2.37 4.93 -11.39
C GLU A 54 -0.92 4.45 -11.23
N PHE A 55 -0.23 4.86 -10.16
CA PHE A 55 1.14 4.43 -9.85
C PHE A 55 1.25 2.90 -9.71
N LEU A 56 0.16 2.20 -9.37
CA LEU A 56 0.13 0.74 -9.33
C LEU A 56 0.37 0.11 -10.70
N GLY A 57 0.09 0.83 -11.80
CA GLY A 57 0.40 0.39 -13.15
C GLY A 57 1.90 0.40 -13.49
N LYS A 58 2.74 1.02 -12.65
CA LYS A 58 4.21 1.07 -12.82
C LYS A 58 4.91 -0.15 -12.20
N VAL A 59 4.18 -1.01 -11.50
CA VAL A 59 4.73 -2.25 -10.93
C VAL A 59 5.21 -3.17 -12.07
N PRO A 60 6.37 -3.83 -11.97
CA PRO A 60 6.85 -4.74 -13.01
C PRO A 60 5.86 -5.88 -13.33
N GLU A 61 5.70 -6.19 -14.61
CA GLU A 61 4.79 -7.25 -15.14
C GLU A 61 5.05 -8.65 -14.54
N GLU A 62 6.25 -8.90 -14.03
CA GLU A 62 6.59 -10.14 -13.33
C GLU A 62 5.73 -10.33 -12.06
N TYR A 63 5.46 -9.26 -11.30
CA TYR A 63 4.68 -9.33 -10.07
C TYR A 63 3.17 -9.48 -10.34
N PHE A 64 2.69 -9.03 -11.49
CA PHE A 64 1.34 -9.32 -11.95
C PHE A 64 1.17 -10.81 -12.26
N ARG A 65 2.15 -11.43 -12.95
CA ARG A 65 2.12 -12.87 -13.26
C ARG A 65 2.23 -13.77 -12.04
N GLN A 66 3.00 -13.35 -11.03
CA GLN A 66 3.15 -14.09 -9.77
C GLN A 66 2.01 -13.82 -8.77
N GLU A 67 1.05 -12.95 -9.11
CA GLU A 67 -0.03 -12.48 -8.21
C GLU A 67 0.49 -12.04 -6.83
N LYS A 68 1.70 -11.46 -6.80
CA LYS A 68 2.41 -11.16 -5.56
C LYS A 68 1.85 -9.88 -4.92
N ILE A 69 0.73 -10.03 -4.20
CA ILE A 69 0.00 -8.92 -3.56
C ILE A 69 0.88 -8.06 -2.66
N SER A 70 1.85 -8.64 -1.96
CA SER A 70 2.70 -7.89 -1.02
C SER A 70 3.40 -6.68 -1.65
N VAL A 71 3.72 -6.74 -2.94
CA VAL A 71 4.32 -5.61 -3.67
C VAL A 71 3.32 -4.46 -3.84
N PHE A 72 2.08 -4.76 -4.24
CA PHE A 72 1.01 -3.77 -4.38
C PHE A 72 0.62 -3.15 -3.04
N GLU A 73 0.62 -3.95 -1.97
CA GLU A 73 0.38 -3.44 -0.61
C GLU A 73 1.47 -2.45 -0.18
N LYS A 74 2.74 -2.80 -0.42
CA LYS A 74 3.89 -1.93 -0.12
C LYS A 74 3.82 -0.61 -0.88
N GLU A 75 3.40 -0.63 -2.15
CA GLU A 75 3.22 0.59 -2.95
C GLU A 75 2.04 1.44 -2.47
N LEU A 76 0.91 0.83 -2.11
CA LEU A 76 -0.23 1.54 -1.50
C LEU A 76 0.15 2.19 -0.16
N GLU A 77 0.94 1.49 0.66
CA GLU A 77 1.43 2.00 1.93
C GLU A 77 2.39 3.18 1.73
N ARG A 78 3.35 3.06 0.80
CA ARG A 78 4.24 4.17 0.41
C ARG A 78 3.47 5.40 -0.06
N TYR A 79 2.41 5.21 -0.85
CA TYR A 79 1.56 6.31 -1.30
C TYR A 79 0.86 7.00 -0.11
N LEU A 80 0.33 6.23 0.85
CA LEU A 80 -0.29 6.79 2.06
C LEU A 80 0.70 7.54 2.93
N VAL A 81 1.91 7.01 3.12
CA VAL A 81 2.98 7.68 3.88
C VAL A 81 3.35 9.01 3.23
N ARG A 82 3.58 9.04 1.91
CA ARG A 82 3.86 10.29 1.17
C ARG A 82 2.75 11.30 1.32
N LYS A 83 1.49 10.88 1.16
CA LYS A 83 0.33 11.76 1.37
C LYS A 83 0.26 12.29 2.80
N GLY A 84 0.59 11.48 3.80
CA GLY A 84 0.67 11.91 5.18
C GLY A 84 1.74 12.99 5.38
N ILE A 85 2.90 12.82 4.76
CA ILE A 85 4.01 13.78 4.82
C ILE A 85 3.66 15.11 4.17
N ASP A 86 3.03 15.07 2.99
CA ASP A 86 2.56 16.28 2.31
C ASP A 86 1.60 17.09 3.20
N CYS A 87 0.78 16.41 4.01
CA CYS A 87 -0.11 17.06 4.98
C CYS A 87 0.63 17.65 6.19
N PHE A 88 1.81 17.13 6.57
CA PHE A 88 2.60 17.65 7.69
C PHE A 88 3.27 18.99 7.36
N LEU A 89 3.61 19.23 6.10
CA LEU A 89 4.39 20.41 5.68
C LEU A 89 3.55 21.63 5.32
N GLY A 90 2.22 21.52 5.33
CA GLY A 90 1.31 22.59 4.86
C GLY A 90 1.09 23.74 5.85
N ASP A 91 1.00 23.44 7.15
CA ASP A 91 0.79 24.44 8.21
C ASP A 91 1.77 24.21 9.37
N PRO A 92 2.76 25.11 9.55
CA PRO A 92 3.79 24.97 10.57
C PRO A 92 3.28 25.10 12.03
N LEU A 93 2.04 25.50 12.24
CA LEU A 93 1.42 25.56 13.58
C LEU A 93 0.44 24.42 13.83
N SER A 94 0.25 23.53 12.87
CA SER A 94 -0.65 22.40 13.01
C SER A 94 -0.08 21.28 13.88
N ILE A 95 -0.96 20.55 14.57
CA ILE A 95 -0.62 19.31 15.30
C ILE A 95 0.03 18.26 14.41
N SER A 96 -0.12 18.41 13.10
CA SER A 96 0.49 17.59 12.06
C SER A 96 2.01 17.48 12.25
N ILE A 97 2.74 18.55 12.60
CA ILE A 97 4.19 18.49 12.84
C ILE A 97 4.54 17.55 14.00
N ALA A 98 3.81 17.65 15.11
CA ALA A 98 4.06 16.79 16.28
C ALA A 98 3.80 15.31 15.94
N ILE A 99 2.74 15.02 15.18
CA ILE A 99 2.42 13.68 14.70
C ILE A 99 3.51 13.17 13.75
N GLY A 100 3.97 14.00 12.81
CA GLY A 100 5.05 13.68 11.89
C GLY A 100 6.36 13.36 12.60
N TYR A 101 6.70 14.13 13.64
CA TYR A 101 7.87 13.85 14.49
C TYR A 101 7.75 12.51 15.22
N ILE A 102 6.60 12.22 15.84
CA ILE A 102 6.34 10.93 16.51
C ILE A 102 6.45 9.78 15.52
N TRP A 103 5.90 9.93 14.31
CA TRP A 103 5.97 8.93 13.26
C TRP A 103 7.40 8.68 12.77
N ALA A 104 8.18 9.75 12.57
CA ALA A 104 9.59 9.65 12.23
C ALA A 104 10.38 8.91 13.32
N LYS A 105 10.14 9.22 14.60
CA LYS A 105 10.76 8.52 15.73
C LYS A 105 10.35 7.05 15.80
N PHE A 106 9.09 6.73 15.55
CA PHE A 106 8.62 5.35 15.51
C PHE A 106 9.30 4.55 14.38
N THR A 107 9.45 5.17 13.20
CA THR A 107 10.11 4.55 12.03
C THR A 107 11.60 4.31 12.29
N GLU A 108 12.29 5.28 12.92
CA GLU A 108 13.69 5.16 13.35
C GLU A 108 13.89 3.93 14.25
N VAL A 109 13.10 3.82 15.33
CA VAL A 109 13.17 2.69 16.27
C VAL A 109 12.84 1.36 15.58
N THR A 110 11.88 1.36 14.68
CA THR A 110 11.48 0.16 13.92
C THR A 110 12.62 -0.31 13.00
N ASN A 111 13.25 0.60 12.27
CA ASN A 111 14.39 0.28 11.40
C ASN A 111 15.59 -0.23 12.18
N ILE A 112 15.93 0.39 13.32
CA ILE A 112 17.00 -0.11 14.20
C ILE A 112 16.70 -1.56 14.63
N ARG A 113 15.44 -1.87 14.97
CA ARG A 113 15.03 -3.23 15.35
C ARG A 113 15.14 -4.22 14.18
N ILE A 114 14.74 -3.82 12.98
CA ILE A 114 14.86 -4.64 11.76
C ILE A 114 16.33 -4.95 11.51
N ILE A 115 17.20 -3.94 11.52
CA ILE A 115 18.64 -4.09 11.32
C ILE A 115 19.24 -5.04 12.35
N ALA A 116 18.95 -4.84 13.65
CA ALA A 116 19.46 -5.70 14.71
C ALA A 116 19.07 -7.17 14.51
N ARG A 117 17.79 -7.44 14.24
CA ARG A 117 17.29 -8.81 14.02
C ARG A 117 17.89 -9.48 12.80
N LEU A 118 17.97 -8.77 11.68
CA LEU A 118 18.49 -9.35 10.44
C LEU A 118 20.01 -9.53 10.46
N LYS A 119 20.75 -8.66 11.16
CA LYS A 119 22.18 -8.85 11.42
C LYS A 119 22.45 -10.05 12.32
N MET A 120 21.63 -10.28 13.35
CA MET A 120 21.74 -11.49 14.17
C MET A 120 21.49 -12.79 13.38
N ALA A 121 20.67 -12.71 12.33
CA ALA A 121 20.37 -13.83 11.45
C ALA A 121 21.34 -13.95 10.25
N ASP A 122 22.44 -13.21 10.24
CA ASP A 122 23.47 -13.18 9.18
C ASP A 122 22.90 -12.93 7.76
N VAL A 123 21.84 -12.13 7.67
CA VAL A 123 21.20 -11.80 6.39
C VAL A 123 22.06 -10.81 5.60
N ALA A 124 22.19 -11.03 4.29
CA ALA A 124 22.93 -10.16 3.40
C ALA A 124 22.42 -8.70 3.44
N GLU A 125 23.35 -7.73 3.49
CA GLU A 125 23.03 -6.32 3.69
C GLU A 125 22.07 -5.75 2.63
N LYS A 126 22.16 -6.21 1.39
CA LYS A 126 21.25 -5.81 0.32
C LYS A 126 19.78 -6.07 0.68
N ILE A 127 19.50 -7.25 1.24
CA ILE A 127 18.16 -7.64 1.66
C ILE A 127 17.70 -6.79 2.85
N ILE A 128 18.60 -6.53 3.82
CA ILE A 128 18.30 -5.67 4.97
C ILE A 128 17.83 -4.27 4.51
N ARG A 129 18.50 -3.69 3.51
CA ARG A 129 18.14 -2.37 2.96
C ARG A 129 16.77 -2.38 2.28
N GLU A 130 16.39 -3.47 1.62
CA GLU A 130 15.09 -3.60 0.95
C GLU A 130 13.90 -3.71 1.95
N GLU A 131 14.18 -4.20 3.16
CA GLU A 131 13.21 -4.37 4.25
C GLU A 131 13.03 -3.13 5.14
N LEU A 132 13.87 -2.10 4.99
CA LEU A 132 13.71 -0.86 5.77
C LEU A 132 12.40 -0.14 5.42
N VAL A 133 11.79 0.44 6.45
CA VAL A 133 10.61 1.28 6.33
C VAL A 133 11.07 2.72 6.12
N HIS A 134 10.52 3.41 5.12
CA HIS A 134 10.85 4.81 4.84
C HIS A 134 9.64 5.69 5.12
N VAL A 135 9.91 6.83 5.75
CA VAL A 135 9.01 8.00 5.80
C VAL A 135 9.25 8.77 4.51
#